data_AF-A0A969WVZ0-F1
#
_entry.id   AF-A0A969WVZ0-F1
#
_cell.length_a   1.000
_cell.length_b   1.000
_cell.length_c   1.000
_cell.angle_alpha   90.00
_cell.angle_beta   90.00
_cell.angle_gamma   90.00
#
_symmetry.space_group_name_H-M   'P 1'
#
loop_
_entity.id
_entity.type
_entity.pdbx_description
1 polymer ?
#
loop_
_entity_poly.entity_id
_entity_poly.type
_entity_poly.pdbx_seq_one_letter_code
_entity_poly.pdbx_strand_id
1 'polypeptide(L)'
;MKNKNLLSIIAFVGFVFIFAACSDLDTLPDGDTITSSQKENVYDLNPERAEAGVNAIFAQFNQYMPNEAALGASRHNDFGYPSIMIFTDTNGEDVVSDNNGYNWTGGNLSYTDRVHTSLETQIVWNDFYSMIYT
;
A
#
# COMPACT_ATOMS: atom_id res chain seq x y z
N MET A 1 -6.34 -62.13 -21.31
CA MET A 1 -5.40 -61.41 -20.41
C MET A 1 -4.88 -60.10 -21.02
N LYS A 2 -4.51 -60.04 -22.31
CA LYS A 2 -4.03 -58.81 -22.98
C LYS A 2 -4.96 -57.58 -22.86
N ASN A 3 -6.27 -57.74 -23.00
CA ASN A 3 -7.20 -56.58 -23.03
C ASN A 3 -7.43 -55.95 -21.64
N LYS A 4 -7.30 -56.72 -20.55
CA LYS A 4 -7.40 -56.18 -19.18
C LYS A 4 -6.21 -55.31 -18.83
N ASN A 5 -5.01 -55.72 -19.27
CA ASN A 5 -3.78 -54.94 -19.07
C ASN A 5 -3.77 -53.67 -19.93
N LEU A 6 -4.33 -53.73 -21.15
CA LEU A 6 -4.47 -52.55 -22.01
C LEU A 6 -5.42 -51.50 -21.41
N LEU A 7 -6.58 -51.92 -20.88
CA LEU A 7 -7.52 -51.03 -20.20
C LEU A 7 -6.91 -50.40 -18.93
N SER A 8 -6.16 -51.16 -18.14
CA SER A 8 -5.43 -50.60 -16.98
C SER A 8 -4.34 -49.60 -17.38
N ILE A 9 -3.63 -49.83 -18.49
CA ILE A 9 -2.62 -48.88 -18.99
C ILE A 9 -3.28 -47.59 -19.45
N ILE A 10 -4.39 -47.67 -20.19
CA ILE A 10 -5.15 -46.48 -20.64
C ILE A 10 -5.69 -45.70 -19.43
N ALA A 11 -6.23 -46.38 -18.43
CA ALA A 11 -6.70 -45.75 -17.20
C ALA A 11 -5.57 -45.07 -16.40
N PHE A 12 -4.40 -45.72 -16.32
CA PHE A 12 -3.23 -45.16 -15.65
C PHE A 12 -2.67 -43.93 -16.38
N VAL A 13 -2.60 -43.97 -17.71
CA VAL A 13 -2.16 -42.83 -18.53
C VAL A 13 -3.16 -41.68 -18.42
N GLY A 14 -4.47 -41.95 -18.48
CA GLY A 14 -5.51 -40.95 -18.27
C GLY A 14 -5.43 -40.29 -16.89
N PHE A 15 -5.14 -41.07 -15.84
CA PHE A 15 -4.93 -40.55 -14.49
C PHE A 15 -3.73 -39.60 -14.42
N VAL A 16 -2.59 -39.93 -15.06
CA VAL A 16 -1.40 -39.06 -15.11
C VAL A 16 -1.67 -37.74 -15.84
N PHE A 17 -2.44 -37.76 -16.94
CA PHE A 17 -2.79 -36.55 -17.67
C PHE A 17 -3.71 -35.60 -16.90
N ILE A 18 -4.56 -36.11 -16.00
CA ILE A 18 -5.42 -35.28 -15.13
C ILE A 18 -4.58 -34.46 -14.13
N PHE A 19 -3.49 -35.03 -13.59
CA PHE A 19 -2.59 -34.28 -12.70
C PHE A 19 -1.67 -33.31 -13.44
N ALA A 20 -1.30 -33.61 -14.68
CA ALA A 20 -0.50 -32.71 -15.52
C ALA A 20 -1.29 -31.50 -16.05
N ALA A 21 -2.62 -31.57 -16.13
CA ALA A 21 -3.46 -30.44 -16.58
C ALA A 21 -3.67 -29.37 -15.50
N CYS A 22 -3.26 -29.61 -14.24
CA CYS A 22 -3.43 -28.68 -13.12
C CYS A 22 -2.14 -27.89 -12.80
N SER A 23 -1.09 -28.01 -13.60
CA SER A 23 0.21 -27.38 -13.34
C SER A 23 0.38 -26.00 -13.98
N ASP A 24 -0.59 -25.52 -14.75
CA ASP A 24 -0.56 -24.24 -15.45
C ASP A 24 -1.81 -23.40 -15.12
N LEU A 25 -2.14 -23.34 -13.83
CA LEU A 25 -3.13 -22.40 -13.32
C LEU A 25 -2.41 -21.08 -13.09
N ASP A 26 -2.99 -19.96 -13.53
CA ASP A 26 -2.43 -18.63 -13.27
C ASP A 26 -2.30 -18.46 -11.76
N THR A 27 -1.06 -18.55 -11.26
CA THR A 27 -0.75 -18.51 -9.82
C THR A 27 -0.68 -17.07 -9.31
N LEU A 28 -0.97 -16.11 -10.18
CA LEU A 28 -1.06 -14.72 -9.79
C LEU A 28 -2.26 -14.51 -8.85
N PRO A 29 -2.12 -13.64 -7.85
CA PRO A 29 -3.24 -13.26 -7.00
C PRO A 29 -4.34 -12.59 -7.85
N ASP A 30 -5.57 -13.07 -7.67
CA ASP A 30 -6.78 -12.44 -8.21
C ASP A 30 -7.37 -11.47 -7.17
N GLY A 31 -7.87 -10.32 -7.65
CA GLY A 31 -8.56 -9.31 -6.82
C GLY A 31 -7.63 -8.19 -6.35
N ASP A 32 -7.63 -7.90 -5.04
CA ASP A 32 -7.07 -6.66 -4.47
C ASP A 32 -5.55 -6.65 -4.35
N THR A 33 -4.87 -7.78 -4.61
CA THR A 33 -3.41 -7.88 -4.53
C THR A 33 -2.82 -7.88 -5.93
N ILE A 34 -2.05 -6.84 -6.28
CA ILE A 34 -1.30 -6.77 -7.54
C ILE A 34 0.18 -6.98 -7.25
N THR A 35 0.81 -7.92 -7.96
CA THR A 35 2.25 -8.18 -7.83
C THR A 35 3.08 -7.16 -8.60
N SER A 36 4.36 -7.01 -8.23
CA SER A 36 5.29 -6.16 -8.99
C SER A 36 5.41 -6.61 -10.45
N SER A 37 5.36 -7.91 -10.75
CA SER A 37 5.41 -8.42 -12.12
C SER A 37 4.16 -8.07 -12.92
N GLN A 38 2.98 -8.06 -12.29
CA GLN A 38 1.75 -7.57 -12.92
C GLN A 38 1.83 -6.06 -13.20
N LYS A 39 2.38 -5.27 -12.28
CA LYS A 39 2.58 -3.81 -12.47
C LYS A 39 3.56 -3.52 -13.61
N GLU A 40 4.66 -4.27 -13.70
CA GLU A 40 5.67 -4.16 -14.76
C GLU A 40 5.10 -4.55 -16.14
N ASN A 41 4.37 -5.67 -16.23
CA ASN A 41 3.69 -6.06 -17.47
C ASN A 41 2.72 -4.99 -17.98
N VAL A 42 2.00 -4.30 -17.08
CA VAL A 42 1.11 -3.19 -17.45
C VAL A 42 1.90 -2.02 -18.04
N TYR A 43 3.08 -1.73 -17.49
CA TYR A 43 3.95 -0.66 -17.99
C TYR A 43 4.56 -1.00 -19.35
N ASP A 44 4.97 -2.26 -19.57
CA ASP A 44 5.48 -2.72 -20.87
C ASP A 44 4.41 -2.65 -21.96
N LEU A 45 3.16 -3.02 -21.63
CA LEU A 45 2.04 -2.98 -22.56
C LEU A 45 1.51 -1.56 -22.78
N ASN A 46 1.60 -0.68 -21.78
CA ASN A 46 1.11 0.69 -21.86
C ASN A 46 2.02 1.66 -21.07
N PRO A 47 3.07 2.21 -21.72
CA PRO A 47 4.02 3.11 -21.08
C PRO A 47 3.42 4.38 -20.47
N GLU A 48 2.28 4.88 -21.01
CA GLU A 48 1.58 6.05 -20.45
C GLU A 48 1.10 5.79 -19.01
N ARG A 49 0.93 4.52 -18.61
CA ARG A 49 0.57 4.15 -17.23
C ARG A 49 1.72 4.40 -16.25
N ALA A 50 2.97 4.24 -16.69
CA ALA A 50 4.12 4.59 -15.86
C ALA A 50 4.18 6.11 -15.63
N GLU A 51 3.92 6.91 -16.67
CA GLU A 51 3.82 8.38 -16.54
C GLU A 51 2.66 8.79 -15.62
N ALA A 52 1.49 8.16 -15.78
CA ALA A 52 0.34 8.40 -14.91
C ALA A 52 0.65 8.08 -13.44
N GLY A 53 1.40 7.02 -13.16
CA GLY A 53 1.86 6.67 -11.81
C GLY A 53 2.75 7.75 -11.20
N VAL A 54 3.71 8.28 -11.95
CA VAL A 54 4.56 9.40 -11.50
C VAL A 54 3.72 10.66 -11.24
N ASN A 55 2.76 10.97 -12.12
CA ASN A 55 1.87 12.12 -11.93
C ASN A 55 0.94 11.96 -10.72
N ALA A 56 0.53 10.72 -10.41
CA ALA A 56 -0.32 10.42 -9.27
C ALA A 56 0.38 10.67 -7.92
N ILE A 57 1.72 10.55 -7.85
CA ILE A 57 2.49 10.87 -6.63
C ILE A 57 2.16 12.28 -6.14
N PHE A 58 2.10 13.26 -7.05
CA PHE A 58 1.79 14.66 -6.68
C PHE A 58 0.36 14.85 -6.18
N ALA A 59 -0.59 13.99 -6.57
CA ALA A 59 -1.94 14.02 -6.03
C ALA A 59 -1.99 13.54 -4.57
N GLN A 60 -1.06 12.68 -4.16
CA GLN A 60 -0.96 12.19 -2.78
C GLN A 60 -0.41 13.25 -1.81
N PHE A 61 0.35 14.24 -2.32
CA PHE A 61 1.03 15.23 -1.48
C PHE A 61 0.07 16.11 -0.67
N ASN A 62 -1.17 16.32 -1.10
CA ASN A 62 -2.10 17.25 -0.47
C ASN A 62 -3.48 16.64 -0.19
N GLN A 63 -3.57 15.31 -0.21
CA GLN A 63 -4.83 14.62 0.06
C GLN A 63 -5.30 14.95 1.48
N TYR A 64 -6.59 15.24 1.64
CA TYR A 64 -7.19 15.47 2.95
C TYR A 64 -7.49 14.15 3.65
N MET A 65 -7.05 14.03 4.90
CA MET A 65 -7.23 12.88 5.78
C MET A 65 -6.89 11.50 5.17
N PRO A 66 -5.75 11.33 4.45
CA PRO A 66 -5.40 10.07 3.80
C PRO A 66 -5.25 8.92 4.80
N ASN A 67 -4.99 9.22 6.08
CA ASN A 67 -4.75 8.22 7.12
C ASN A 67 -5.97 7.89 7.98
N GLU A 68 -7.15 8.48 7.72
CA GLU A 68 -8.34 8.33 8.57
C GLU A 68 -8.67 6.87 8.92
N ALA A 69 -8.66 5.98 7.91
CA ALA A 69 -8.94 4.56 8.11
C ALA A 69 -7.85 3.85 8.93
N ALA A 70 -6.57 4.18 8.69
CA ALA A 70 -5.45 3.57 9.40
C ALA A 70 -5.38 4.02 10.86
N LEU A 71 -5.71 5.28 11.13
CA LEU A 71 -5.71 5.87 12.47
C LEU A 71 -7.00 5.58 13.27
N GLY A 72 -8.07 5.17 12.58
CA GLY A 72 -9.41 5.06 13.16
C GLY A 72 -9.97 6.40 13.66
N ALA A 73 -9.47 7.51 13.11
CA ALA A 73 -9.81 8.86 13.55
C ALA A 73 -9.61 9.89 12.43
N SER A 74 -10.58 10.77 12.24
CA SER A 74 -10.47 11.92 11.34
C SER A 74 -9.60 13.00 12.00
N ARG A 75 -8.51 13.42 11.33
CA ARG A 75 -7.56 14.40 11.85
C ARG A 75 -7.37 15.59 10.93
N HIS A 76 -7.64 16.80 11.40
CA HIS A 76 -7.54 18.00 10.55
C HIS A 76 -6.09 18.43 10.29
N ASN A 77 -5.12 17.87 11.03
CA ASN A 77 -3.71 17.98 10.74
C ASN A 77 -3.18 16.87 9.83
N ASP A 78 -4.05 16.04 9.24
CA ASP A 78 -3.70 15.01 8.26
C ASP A 78 -4.14 15.51 6.87
N PHE A 79 -3.20 16.04 6.10
CA PHE A 79 -3.41 16.65 4.80
C PHE A 79 -2.22 16.37 3.84
N GLY A 80 -1.60 15.20 4.01
CA GLY A 80 -0.47 14.74 3.23
C GLY A 80 0.86 15.37 3.65
N TYR A 81 1.78 15.56 2.71
CA TYR A 81 3.14 16.05 2.99
C TYR A 81 3.19 17.36 3.82
N PRO A 82 2.29 18.34 3.63
CA PRO A 82 2.30 19.54 4.45
C PRO A 82 2.00 19.30 5.94
N SER A 83 1.38 18.17 6.31
CA SER A 83 1.26 17.73 7.72
C SER A 83 2.62 17.51 8.34
N ILE A 84 3.52 16.85 7.60
CA ILE A 84 4.89 16.58 8.04
C ILE A 84 5.64 17.90 8.24
N MET A 85 5.48 18.84 7.30
CA MET A 85 6.11 20.16 7.40
C MET A 85 5.68 20.91 8.67
N ILE A 86 4.36 20.97 8.96
CA ILE A 86 3.90 21.64 10.18
C ILE A 86 4.30 20.88 11.45
N PHE A 87 4.36 19.55 11.42
CA PHE A 87 4.86 18.76 12.56
C PHE A 87 6.31 19.09 12.86
N THR A 88 7.17 19.19 11.84
CA THR A 88 8.58 19.52 12.03
C THR A 88 8.79 20.96 12.46
N ASP A 89 8.03 21.92 11.93
CA ASP A 89 8.14 23.32 12.34
C ASP A 89 7.64 23.52 13.78
N THR A 90 6.53 22.86 14.14
CA THR A 90 5.98 22.90 15.52
C THR A 90 6.90 22.26 16.54
N ASN A 91 7.71 21.31 16.09
CA ASN A 91 8.76 20.69 16.90
C ASN A 91 10.03 21.54 17.00
N GLY A 92 10.12 22.65 16.25
CA GLY A 92 11.19 23.62 16.35
C GLY A 92 10.89 24.74 17.35
N GLU A 93 11.76 25.73 17.41
CA GLU A 93 11.67 26.85 18.35
C GLU A 93 10.83 28.03 17.82
N ASP A 94 10.56 28.06 16.51
CA ASP A 94 10.02 29.24 15.83
C ASP A 94 8.48 29.24 15.74
N VAL A 95 7.82 28.14 16.10
CA VAL A 95 6.35 28.01 16.11
C VAL A 95 5.84 27.98 17.56
N VAL A 96 5.62 29.17 18.12
CA VAL A 96 5.05 29.33 19.46
C VAL A 96 3.53 29.32 19.36
N SER A 97 2.89 28.33 19.99
CA SER A 97 1.43 28.17 19.99
C SER A 97 0.94 27.54 21.29
N ASP A 98 -0.27 27.92 21.72
CA ASP A 98 -0.89 27.34 22.91
C ASP A 98 -1.49 25.97 22.61
N ASN A 99 -1.21 24.97 23.45
CA ASN A 99 -1.92 23.68 23.45
C ASN A 99 -3.32 23.84 24.06
N ASN A 100 -4.23 24.43 23.30
CA ASN A 100 -5.59 24.76 23.71
C ASN A 100 -6.63 23.71 23.31
N GLY A 101 -6.20 22.56 22.77
CA GLY A 101 -7.07 21.47 22.30
C GLY A 101 -7.73 21.71 20.94
N TYR A 102 -7.61 22.92 20.38
CA TYR A 102 -7.98 23.22 18.99
C TYR A 102 -6.78 23.20 18.04
N ASN A 103 -5.57 23.35 18.56
CA ASN A 103 -4.35 23.18 17.79
C ASN A 103 -4.07 21.68 17.59
N TRP A 104 -4.26 21.20 16.37
CA TRP A 104 -4.05 19.80 16.00
C TRP A 104 -2.57 19.37 16.01
N THR A 105 -1.68 20.16 16.61
CA THR A 105 -0.23 19.92 16.74
C THR A 105 0.23 19.91 18.21
N GLY A 106 -0.70 19.75 19.16
CA GLY A 106 -0.39 19.73 20.59
C GLY A 106 0.70 18.69 20.96
N GLY A 107 0.67 17.52 20.32
CA GLY A 107 1.68 16.48 20.55
C GLY A 107 3.08 16.85 20.08
N ASN A 108 3.19 17.66 19.01
CA ASN A 108 4.45 18.21 18.53
C ASN A 108 4.98 19.29 19.49
N LEU A 109 4.12 20.23 19.93
CA LEU A 109 4.50 21.28 20.88
C LEU A 109 4.99 20.74 22.22
N SER A 110 4.39 19.66 22.72
CA SER A 110 4.79 19.02 23.97
C SER A 110 5.79 17.89 23.81
N TYR A 111 6.32 17.66 22.60
CA TYR A 111 7.26 16.58 22.28
C TYR A 111 6.77 15.18 22.66
N THR A 112 5.46 14.97 22.74
CA THR A 112 4.85 13.66 23.03
C THR A 112 4.69 12.80 21.78
N ASP A 113 4.96 13.37 20.60
CA ASP A 113 4.97 12.68 19.30
C ASP A 113 6.22 11.80 19.08
N ARG A 114 7.20 11.82 20.00
CA ARG A 114 8.50 11.10 19.93
C ARG A 114 8.41 9.61 20.24
N VAL A 115 7.31 8.98 19.85
CA VAL A 115 7.07 7.55 20.05
C VAL A 115 6.41 6.96 18.81
N HIS A 116 6.80 5.73 18.47
CA HIS A 116 6.31 5.00 17.30
C HIS A 116 4.79 4.77 17.29
N THR A 117 4.13 4.86 18.44
CA THR A 117 2.68 4.73 18.58
C THR A 117 1.92 6.06 18.46
N SER A 118 2.62 7.20 18.35
CA SER A 118 1.95 8.49 18.16
C SER A 118 1.23 8.55 16.82
N LEU A 119 0.19 9.37 16.74
CA LEU A 119 -0.58 9.53 15.50
C LEU A 119 0.26 10.28 14.46
N GLU A 120 1.07 11.24 14.90
CA GLU A 120 1.99 12.00 14.07
C GLU A 120 3.06 11.10 13.44
N THR A 121 3.66 10.17 14.21
CA THR A 121 4.64 9.22 13.63
C THR A 121 3.98 8.27 12.62
N GLN A 122 2.74 7.84 12.87
CA GLN A 122 1.99 7.01 11.92
C GLN A 122 1.64 7.76 10.63
N ILE A 123 1.22 9.03 10.72
CA ILE A 123 0.98 9.91 9.56
C ILE A 123 2.27 10.04 8.74
N VAL A 124 3.38 10.39 9.38
CA VAL A 124 4.69 10.53 8.71
C VAL A 124 5.05 9.24 7.96
N TRP A 125 4.90 8.09 8.61
CA TRP A 125 5.19 6.79 7.99
C TRP A 125 4.31 6.52 6.77
N ASN A 126 3.00 6.58 6.96
CA ASN A 126 2.04 6.22 5.92
C ASN A 126 2.10 7.17 4.72
N ASP A 127 2.27 8.48 4.95
CA ASP A 127 2.37 9.46 3.88
C ASP A 127 3.59 9.19 3.01
N PHE A 128 4.77 8.99 3.60
CA PHE A 128 5.97 8.68 2.81
C PHE A 128 5.86 7.35 2.07
N TYR A 129 5.35 6.30 2.70
CA TYR A 129 5.22 5.01 2.05
C TYR A 129 4.14 4.99 0.96
N SER A 130 3.05 5.74 1.12
CA SER A 130 2.04 5.88 0.07
C SER A 130 2.62 6.53 -1.18
N MET A 131 3.48 7.55 -1.03
CA MET A 131 4.17 8.20 -2.15
C MET A 131 5.18 7.27 -2.84
N ILE A 132 5.87 6.40 -2.08
CA ILE A 132 6.84 5.45 -2.64
C ILE A 132 6.13 4.32 -3.41
N TYR A 133 4.97 3.87 -2.94
CA TYR A 133 4.26 2.72 -3.50
C TYR A 133 3.14 3.06 -4.49
N THR A 134 2.94 4.35 -4.80
CA THR A 134 2.07 4.81 -5.89
C THR A 134 2.45 4.14 -7.21
#